data_AF-A0A164HNE1-F1
#
_entry.id   AF-A0A164HNE1-F1
#
_cell.length_a   1.000
_cell.length_b   1.000
_cell.length_c   1.000
_cell.angle_alpha   90.00
_cell.angle_beta   90.00
_cell.angle_gamma   90.00
#
_symmetry.space_group_name_H-M   'P 1'
#
loop_
_entity.id
_entity.type
_entity.pdbx_description
1 polymer ?
#
loop_
_entity_poly.entity_id
_entity_poly.type
_entity_poly.pdbx_seq_one_letter_code
_entity_poly.pdbx_strand_id
1 'polypeptide(L)'
;MKLYVKIALLFLTFTCIFALAACKGTDEKKETNPTSENSKNEQNNSSEQKKEPEVKSNTDSNSKDTVINQKSINHVKNLFELAKEGKVPNVPFAAHTGDIEEIEKAWGKADKTEQAGNGMYATFTSKNVSFGFNKGSQVFDVRSYHAELKLITLQEIEKALGKPNSVKVNGEDKIYVYKVNNQFELKFIIPKSTGKVNHISVFSPEDSINKMAG
;
A
#
# COMPACT_ATOMS: atom_id res chain seq x y z
N MET A 1 40.69 37.32 15.72
CA MET A 1 41.68 37.21 14.62
C MET A 1 41.11 36.28 13.57
N LYS A 2 40.88 36.80 12.37
CA LYS A 2 40.43 36.05 11.19
C LYS A 2 41.64 35.31 10.63
N LEU A 3 41.52 34.02 10.34
CA LEU A 3 42.46 33.36 9.44
C LEU A 3 41.66 32.55 8.41
N TYR A 4 41.69 33.07 7.19
CA TYR A 4 41.04 32.55 6.00
C TYR A 4 41.96 31.53 5.29
N VAL A 5 41.35 30.91 4.26
CA VAL A 5 41.94 30.45 2.99
C VAL A 5 42.52 29.03 3.00
N LYS A 6 41.84 28.08 2.35
CA LYS A 6 42.05 27.78 0.92
C LYS A 6 41.06 26.73 0.40
N ILE A 7 40.18 27.22 -0.47
CA ILE A 7 39.35 26.48 -1.40
C ILE A 7 40.27 25.86 -2.45
N ALA A 8 40.14 24.56 -2.70
CA ALA A 8 40.65 23.92 -3.90
C ALA A 8 39.48 23.22 -4.59
N LEU A 9 38.88 23.92 -5.56
CA LEU A 9 38.04 23.30 -6.58
C LEU A 9 38.95 22.49 -7.51
N LEU A 10 38.70 21.19 -7.64
CA LEU A 10 39.19 20.41 -8.76
C LEU A 10 37.98 19.94 -9.56
N PHE A 11 37.66 20.69 -10.63
CA PHE A 11 36.75 20.24 -11.67
C PHE A 11 37.46 19.17 -12.50
N LEU A 12 37.00 17.92 -12.43
CA LEU A 12 37.38 16.89 -13.40
C LEU A 12 36.15 16.58 -14.26
N THR A 13 36.04 17.30 -15.37
CA THR A 13 35.06 17.02 -16.42
C THR A 13 35.51 15.81 -17.22
N PHE A 14 34.82 14.69 -17.07
CA PHE A 14 34.98 13.52 -17.95
C PHE A 14 33.83 13.51 -18.96
N THR A 15 34.07 14.12 -20.11
CA THR A 15 33.25 13.98 -21.32
C THR A 15 33.71 12.76 -22.13
N CYS A 16 32.83 12.26 -23.01
CA CYS A 16 33.03 11.24 -24.06
C CYS A 16 32.77 9.79 -23.59
N ILE A 17 31.92 8.95 -24.22
CA ILE A 17 31.34 8.90 -25.58
C ILE A 17 29.98 8.17 -25.51
N PHE A 18 28.98 8.70 -26.22
CA PHE A 18 27.78 7.96 -26.61
C PHE A 18 28.14 7.00 -27.77
N ALA A 19 27.94 5.70 -27.59
CA ALA A 19 27.90 4.74 -28.68
C ALA A 19 26.44 4.31 -28.89
N LEU A 20 25.82 4.82 -29.96
CA LEU A 20 24.57 4.30 -30.49
C LEU A 20 24.89 3.04 -31.31
N ALA A 21 24.53 1.87 -30.78
CA ALA A 21 24.44 0.65 -31.56
C ALA A 21 23.02 0.54 -32.13
N ALA A 22 22.89 0.81 -33.43
CA ALA A 22 21.71 0.50 -34.22
C ALA A 22 21.81 -0.93 -34.74
N CYS A 23 20.93 -1.81 -34.27
CA CYS A 23 20.70 -3.12 -34.91
C CYS A 23 19.28 -3.18 -35.47
N LYS A 24 19.23 -3.55 -36.75
CA LYS A 24 18.07 -3.85 -37.58
C LYS A 24 17.31 -5.08 -37.07
N GLY A 25 16.02 -5.13 -37.37
CA GLY A 25 15.20 -6.33 -37.25
C GLY A 25 13.84 -6.10 -37.89
N THR A 26 13.79 -6.22 -39.21
CA THR A 26 12.56 -6.38 -40.00
C THR A 26 12.00 -7.76 -39.70
N ASP A 27 10.73 -7.87 -39.32
CA ASP A 27 9.93 -9.07 -39.57
C ASP A 27 8.51 -8.68 -39.96
N GLU A 28 8.10 -9.25 -41.08
CA GLU A 28 6.85 -9.07 -41.79
C GLU A 28 5.80 -10.08 -41.32
N LYS A 29 4.53 -9.68 -41.44
CA LYS A 29 3.31 -10.49 -41.56
C LYS A 29 2.87 -11.40 -40.40
N LYS A 30 1.67 -11.08 -39.88
CA LYS A 30 0.47 -11.85 -40.27
C LYS A 30 -0.84 -11.06 -40.12
N GLU A 31 -1.68 -11.27 -41.12
CA GLU A 31 -3.04 -10.77 -41.33
C GLU A 31 -4.01 -11.10 -40.19
N THR A 32 -4.99 -10.25 -39.92
CA THR A 32 -6.39 -10.38 -40.40
C THR A 32 -7.28 -9.32 -39.75
N ASN A 33 -7.99 -8.58 -40.60
CA ASN A 33 -9.21 -7.85 -40.27
C ASN A 33 -10.37 -8.67 -40.87
N PRO A 34 -11.60 -8.64 -40.33
CA PRO A 34 -12.47 -7.53 -40.71
C PRO A 34 -13.41 -7.00 -39.62
N THR A 35 -13.73 -5.72 -39.80
CA THR A 35 -14.90 -4.96 -39.34
C THR A 35 -16.23 -5.73 -39.51
N SER A 36 -17.16 -5.58 -38.56
CA SER A 36 -18.56 -5.28 -38.90
C SER A 36 -19.37 -4.73 -37.72
N GLU A 37 -20.31 -3.89 -38.14
CA GLU A 37 -21.19 -2.94 -37.47
C GLU A 37 -22.30 -3.52 -36.56
N ASN A 38 -22.63 -2.74 -35.53
CA ASN A 38 -23.95 -2.18 -35.18
C ASN A 38 -25.18 -3.11 -35.02
N SER A 39 -25.85 -3.04 -33.85
CA SER A 39 -27.29 -2.69 -33.77
C SER A 39 -27.79 -2.53 -32.33
N LYS A 40 -28.56 -1.45 -32.13
CA LYS A 40 -29.46 -1.16 -31.00
C LYS A 40 -30.82 -1.86 -31.14
N ASN A 41 -31.46 -2.20 -30.02
CA ASN A 41 -32.86 -1.90 -29.64
C ASN A 41 -33.19 -2.75 -28.40
N GLU A 42 -33.52 -2.20 -27.23
CA GLU A 42 -34.76 -1.53 -26.78
C GLU A 42 -35.96 -2.47 -26.48
N GLN A 43 -36.42 -2.38 -25.21
CA GLN A 43 -37.79 -2.52 -24.70
C GLN A 43 -38.44 -3.94 -24.69
N ASN A 44 -39.33 -4.35 -23.78
CA ASN A 44 -40.13 -3.68 -22.75
C ASN A 44 -40.76 -4.73 -21.79
N ASN A 45 -41.19 -4.23 -20.63
CA ASN A 45 -42.35 -4.60 -19.79
C ASN A 45 -42.33 -5.82 -18.84
N SER A 46 -42.34 -5.50 -17.53
CA SER A 46 -43.51 -5.52 -16.59
C SER A 46 -44.38 -6.80 -16.58
N SER A 47 -44.83 -7.42 -15.47
CA SER A 47 -45.18 -6.91 -14.14
C SER A 47 -45.43 -8.09 -13.18
N GLU A 48 -45.12 -7.88 -11.90
CA GLU A 48 -45.91 -8.19 -10.68
C GLU A 48 -46.51 -9.59 -10.34
N GLN A 49 -46.03 -10.09 -9.20
CA GLN A 49 -46.80 -10.35 -7.96
C GLN A 49 -47.13 -11.80 -7.53
N LYS A 50 -46.30 -12.27 -6.57
CA LYS A 50 -46.63 -12.79 -5.21
C LYS A 50 -47.70 -13.89 -5.07
N LYS A 51 -47.26 -15.07 -4.61
CA LYS A 51 -47.81 -15.72 -3.40
C LYS A 51 -46.91 -16.85 -2.89
N GLU A 52 -46.58 -16.73 -1.61
CA GLU A 52 -46.00 -17.73 -0.72
C GLU A 52 -47.04 -18.81 -0.37
N PRO A 53 -46.57 -20.03 -0.06
CA PRO A 53 -46.90 -20.57 1.26
C PRO A 53 -45.69 -21.20 1.97
N GLU A 54 -45.72 -21.03 3.29
CA GLU A 54 -44.80 -21.54 4.31
C GLU A 54 -44.54 -23.06 4.20
N VAL A 55 -43.27 -23.45 4.33
CA VAL A 55 -42.89 -24.77 4.86
C VAL A 55 -41.79 -24.58 5.90
N LYS A 56 -42.13 -24.92 7.15
CA LYS A 56 -41.20 -25.09 8.26
C LYS A 56 -40.07 -26.05 7.85
N SER A 57 -38.84 -25.57 7.90
CA SER A 57 -37.66 -26.43 7.98
C SER A 57 -36.78 -25.94 9.13
N ASN A 58 -36.73 -26.73 10.19
CA ASN A 58 -35.67 -26.67 11.17
C ASN A 58 -34.37 -26.93 10.44
N THR A 59 -33.52 -25.91 10.35
CA THR A 59 -32.11 -26.10 10.01
C THR A 59 -31.32 -25.47 11.14
N ASP A 60 -30.74 -26.34 11.97
CA ASP A 60 -29.64 -26.02 12.85
C ASP A 60 -28.57 -25.30 12.04
N SER A 61 -28.59 -23.96 12.11
CA SER A 61 -27.48 -23.16 11.66
C SER A 61 -26.39 -23.35 12.71
N ASN A 62 -25.53 -24.33 12.47
CA ASN A 62 -24.24 -24.44 13.10
C ASN A 62 -23.40 -23.22 12.67
N SER A 63 -23.72 -22.07 13.26
CA SER A 63 -22.85 -20.90 13.26
C SER A 63 -21.58 -21.37 13.95
N LYS A 64 -20.53 -21.60 13.16
CA LYS A 64 -19.17 -21.52 13.67
C LYS A 64 -18.99 -20.09 14.15
N ASP A 65 -19.44 -19.81 15.36
CA ASP A 65 -19.21 -18.56 16.07
C ASP A 65 -17.70 -18.45 16.22
N THR A 66 -17.12 -17.79 15.24
CA THR A 66 -15.76 -17.32 15.28
C THR A 66 -15.75 -16.35 16.45
N VAL A 67 -15.17 -16.77 17.57
CA VAL A 67 -15.11 -15.97 18.80
C VAL A 67 -14.47 -14.63 18.44
N ILE A 68 -15.30 -13.61 18.32
CA ILE A 68 -14.87 -12.27 17.96
C ILE A 68 -14.04 -11.71 19.12
N ASN A 69 -12.79 -11.35 18.86
CA ASN A 69 -11.92 -10.81 19.89
C ASN A 69 -12.09 -9.29 20.01
N GLN A 70 -12.76 -8.84 21.07
CA GLN A 70 -12.95 -7.41 21.34
C GLN A 70 -11.62 -6.65 21.49
N LYS A 71 -10.56 -7.31 21.98
CA LYS A 71 -9.22 -6.71 22.08
C LYS A 71 -8.66 -6.40 20.70
N SER A 72 -8.79 -7.32 19.74
CA SER A 72 -8.36 -7.10 18.35
C SER A 72 -9.14 -5.97 17.70
N ILE A 73 -10.47 -5.91 17.90
CA ILE A 73 -11.32 -4.82 17.38
C ILE A 73 -10.88 -3.46 17.92
N ASN A 74 -10.66 -3.36 19.24
CA ASN A 74 -10.20 -2.11 19.84
C ASN A 74 -8.81 -1.73 19.35
N HIS A 75 -7.93 -2.71 19.16
CA HIS A 75 -6.62 -2.48 18.58
C HIS A 75 -6.73 -1.92 17.16
N VAL A 76 -7.58 -2.48 16.29
CA VAL A 76 -7.81 -1.95 14.94
C VAL A 76 -8.31 -0.50 14.96
N LYS A 77 -9.22 -0.16 15.88
CA LYS A 77 -9.67 1.24 16.05
C LYS A 77 -8.51 2.16 16.41
N ASN A 78 -7.64 1.74 17.34
CA ASN A 78 -6.45 2.52 17.69
C ASN A 78 -5.47 2.67 16.52
N LEU A 79 -5.28 1.63 15.70
CA LEU A 79 -4.49 1.72 14.47
C LEU A 79 -5.06 2.78 13.52
N PHE A 80 -6.39 2.82 13.37
CA PHE A 80 -7.06 3.81 12.53
C PHE A 80 -6.91 5.24 13.07
N GLU A 81 -6.99 5.45 14.39
CA GLU A 81 -6.76 6.76 15.00
C GLU A 81 -5.31 7.23 14.79
N LEU A 82 -4.32 6.37 15.02
CA LEU A 82 -2.90 6.70 14.75
C LEU A 82 -2.66 7.02 13.27
N ALA A 83 -3.32 6.29 12.37
CA ALA A 83 -3.18 6.51 10.94
C ALA A 83 -3.70 7.88 10.50
N LYS A 84 -4.61 8.53 11.25
CA LYS A 84 -5.06 9.90 10.96
C LYS A 84 -3.90 10.90 11.06
N GLU A 85 -2.90 10.57 11.87
CA GLU A 85 -1.68 11.36 12.08
C GLU A 85 -0.48 10.82 11.27
N GLY A 86 -0.69 9.86 10.36
CA GLY A 86 0.38 9.25 9.59
C GLY A 86 1.24 8.25 10.36
N LYS A 87 0.82 7.83 11.57
CA LYS A 87 1.62 7.03 12.51
C LYS A 87 1.20 5.57 12.57
N VAL A 88 2.15 4.73 12.97
CA VAL A 88 1.91 3.35 13.42
C VAL A 88 2.32 3.22 14.91
N PRO A 89 1.83 2.21 15.65
CA PRO A 89 2.23 2.03 17.05
C PRO A 89 3.74 1.89 17.24
N ASN A 90 4.25 2.42 18.35
CA ASN A 90 5.64 2.29 18.80
C ASN A 90 6.70 2.84 17.82
N VAL A 91 6.30 3.69 16.87
CA VAL A 91 7.19 4.35 15.93
C VAL A 91 7.02 5.87 16.08
N PRO A 92 8.10 6.62 16.40
CA PRO A 92 8.03 8.06 16.63
C PRO A 92 7.98 8.87 15.34
N PHE A 93 7.99 8.21 14.18
CA PHE A 93 8.02 8.81 12.86
C PHE A 93 6.73 8.53 12.10
N ALA A 94 6.33 9.45 11.23
CA ALA A 94 5.06 9.40 10.53
C ALA A 94 5.25 9.57 9.02
N ALA A 95 4.30 9.05 8.23
CA ALA A 95 4.18 9.40 6.83
C ALA A 95 3.90 10.91 6.71
N HIS A 96 4.21 11.48 5.54
CA HIS A 96 4.09 12.89 5.19
C HIS A 96 5.09 13.83 5.90
N THR A 97 5.39 13.59 7.17
CA THR A 97 6.23 14.48 7.99
C THR A 97 7.61 13.91 8.33
N GLY A 98 7.79 12.59 8.23
CA GLY A 98 9.07 11.95 8.46
C GLY A 98 10.06 12.18 7.31
N ASP A 99 11.35 12.18 7.65
CA ASP A 99 12.47 12.26 6.73
C ASP A 99 13.42 11.08 6.97
N ILE A 100 13.81 10.36 5.91
CA ILE A 100 14.61 9.15 6.07
C ILE A 100 16.03 9.43 6.59
N GLU A 101 16.61 10.60 6.29
CA GLU A 101 17.96 10.96 6.75
C GLU A 101 17.95 11.24 8.26
N GLU A 102 16.89 11.89 8.75
CA GLU A 102 16.68 12.10 10.19
C GLU A 102 16.43 10.77 10.93
N ILE A 103 15.65 9.88 10.33
CA ILE A 103 15.40 8.55 10.88
C ILE A 103 16.71 7.77 10.97
N GLU A 104 17.53 7.76 9.92
CA GLU A 104 18.82 7.08 9.95
C GLU A 104 19.81 7.71 10.94
N LYS A 105 19.73 9.02 11.15
CA LYS A 105 20.51 9.69 12.20
C LYS A 105 20.08 9.24 13.60
N ALA A 106 18.78 9.03 13.81
CA ALA A 106 18.23 8.60 15.10
C ALA A 106 18.41 7.10 15.37
N TRP A 107 18.28 6.26 14.33
CA TRP A 107 18.21 4.80 14.46
C TRP A 107 19.43 4.06 13.91
N GLY A 108 20.36 4.76 13.26
CA GLY A 108 21.44 4.16 12.47
C GLY A 108 21.00 3.91 11.02
N LYS A 109 21.92 3.45 10.17
CA LYS A 109 21.60 3.12 8.77
C LYS A 109 20.61 1.96 8.69
N ALA A 110 19.75 1.99 7.68
CA ALA A 110 18.85 0.89 7.38
C ALA A 110 19.64 -0.40 7.07
N ASP A 111 19.09 -1.55 7.46
CA ASP A 111 19.70 -2.85 7.15
C ASP A 111 19.68 -3.13 5.65
N LYS A 112 18.65 -2.62 4.97
CA LYS A 112 18.43 -2.76 3.54
C LYS A 112 17.69 -1.54 3.01
N THR A 113 18.11 -1.07 1.84
CA THR A 113 17.40 -0.05 1.09
C THR A 113 17.22 -0.51 -0.36
N GLU A 114 15.99 -0.57 -0.84
CA GLU A 114 15.68 -1.05 -2.20
C GLU A 114 14.55 -0.27 -2.86
N GLN A 115 14.56 -0.22 -4.20
CA GLN A 115 13.47 0.38 -4.96
C GLN A 115 12.25 -0.55 -4.92
N ALA A 116 11.09 -0.03 -4.54
CA ALA A 116 9.82 -0.75 -4.62
C ALA A 116 8.65 0.20 -4.89
N GLY A 117 7.77 -0.17 -5.82
CA GLY A 117 6.70 0.71 -6.27
C GLY A 117 7.24 2.08 -6.73
N ASN A 118 6.72 3.16 -6.15
CA ASN A 118 7.02 4.52 -6.57
C ASN A 118 8.25 5.17 -5.88
N GLY A 119 8.95 4.46 -4.99
CA GLY A 119 10.05 5.04 -4.22
C GLY A 119 11.03 4.01 -3.68
N MET A 120 11.90 4.48 -2.78
CA MET A 120 12.84 3.63 -2.08
C MET A 120 12.23 3.17 -0.76
N TYR A 121 12.58 1.98 -0.31
CA TYR A 121 12.15 1.43 0.96
C TYR A 121 13.37 1.08 1.80
N ALA A 122 13.47 1.69 2.98
CA ALA A 122 14.48 1.43 3.98
C ALA A 122 13.91 0.53 5.08
N THR A 123 14.53 -0.62 5.32
CA THR A 123 14.12 -1.61 6.31
C THR A 123 14.99 -1.54 7.56
N PHE A 124 14.33 -1.45 8.71
CA PHE A 124 14.94 -1.48 10.04
C PHE A 124 14.43 -2.73 10.76
N THR A 125 15.13 -3.84 10.55
CA THR A 125 14.76 -5.19 11.00
C THR A 125 14.62 -5.26 12.52
N SER A 126 15.58 -4.68 13.25
CA SER A 126 15.53 -4.65 14.72
C SER A 126 14.33 -3.85 15.28
N LYS A 127 13.73 -2.98 14.46
CA LYS A 127 12.55 -2.18 14.79
C LYS A 127 11.24 -2.79 14.27
N ASN A 128 11.31 -3.85 13.45
CA ASN A 128 10.16 -4.42 12.72
C ASN A 128 9.41 -3.36 11.89
N VAL A 129 10.15 -2.45 11.26
CA VAL A 129 9.59 -1.31 10.52
C VAL A 129 10.28 -1.15 9.17
N SER A 130 9.55 -0.64 8.19
CA SER A 130 10.15 -0.13 6.95
C SER A 130 9.51 1.19 6.56
N PHE A 131 10.30 2.08 5.99
CA PHE A 131 9.86 3.39 5.51
C PHE A 131 10.00 3.46 4.00
N GLY A 132 8.90 3.73 3.31
CA GLY A 132 8.91 4.16 1.92
C GLY A 132 9.14 5.66 1.85
N PHE A 133 10.10 6.10 1.05
CA PHE A 133 10.47 7.51 0.90
C PHE A 133 10.72 7.89 -0.55
N ASN A 134 10.40 9.15 -0.88
CA ASN A 134 10.56 9.69 -2.22
C ASN A 134 11.97 10.26 -2.43
N LYS A 135 12.26 10.79 -3.63
CA LYS A 135 13.59 11.34 -3.95
C LYS A 135 14.04 12.50 -3.07
N GLY A 136 13.10 13.18 -2.41
CA GLY A 136 13.38 14.29 -1.48
C GLY A 136 13.46 13.84 -0.03
N SER A 137 13.75 12.56 0.24
CA SER A 137 13.90 11.97 1.58
C SER A 137 12.62 11.92 2.43
N GLN A 138 11.53 12.56 1.98
CA GLN A 138 10.24 12.53 2.65
C GLN A 138 9.63 11.12 2.67
N VAL A 139 9.23 10.68 3.85
CA VAL A 139 8.54 9.40 4.08
C VAL A 139 7.09 9.50 3.62
N PHE A 140 6.68 8.60 2.72
CA PHE A 140 5.30 8.45 2.27
C PHE A 140 4.64 7.15 2.73
N ASP A 141 5.39 6.17 3.23
CA ASP A 141 4.84 4.90 3.72
C ASP A 141 5.54 4.51 5.03
N VAL A 142 4.77 4.28 6.10
CA VAL A 142 5.26 3.68 7.34
C VAL A 142 4.68 2.29 7.49
N ARG A 143 5.53 1.27 7.36
CA ARG A 143 5.15 -0.14 7.51
C ARG A 143 5.54 -0.68 8.86
N SER A 144 4.60 -1.34 9.52
CA SER A 144 4.82 -2.02 10.81
C SER A 144 4.59 -3.52 10.67
N TYR A 145 5.58 -4.29 11.09
CA TYR A 145 5.61 -5.76 11.09
C TYR A 145 5.51 -6.36 12.50
N HIS A 146 5.11 -5.54 13.48
CA HIS A 146 5.03 -5.94 14.88
C HIS A 146 4.09 -7.14 15.07
N ALA A 147 4.47 -8.06 15.98
CA ALA A 147 3.89 -9.40 16.06
C ALA A 147 2.40 -9.40 16.46
N GLU A 148 1.96 -8.41 17.23
CA GLU A 148 0.57 -8.25 17.65
C GLU A 148 -0.41 -8.08 16.48
N LEU A 149 0.07 -7.62 15.32
CA LEU A 149 -0.73 -7.50 14.11
C LEU A 149 -1.19 -8.88 13.62
N LYS A 150 -0.37 -9.92 13.81
CA LYS A 150 -0.63 -11.30 13.37
C LYS A 150 -1.78 -11.97 14.13
N LEU A 151 -2.37 -11.29 15.11
CA LEU A 151 -3.58 -11.73 15.81
C LEU A 151 -4.86 -11.23 15.14
N ILE A 152 -4.77 -10.23 14.27
CA ILE A 152 -5.91 -9.54 13.66
C ILE A 152 -6.36 -10.28 12.40
N THR A 153 -7.65 -10.54 12.32
CA THR A 153 -8.34 -11.14 11.17
C THR A 153 -9.08 -10.08 10.36
N LEU A 154 -9.42 -10.40 9.10
CA LEU A 154 -10.28 -9.55 8.28
C LEU A 154 -11.64 -9.27 8.94
N GLN A 155 -12.24 -10.28 9.58
CA GLN A 155 -13.55 -10.13 10.21
C GLN A 155 -13.53 -9.09 11.34
N GLU A 156 -12.46 -9.07 12.14
CA GLU A 156 -12.29 -8.08 13.21
C GLU A 156 -12.03 -6.67 12.64
N ILE A 157 -11.29 -6.57 11.54
CA ILE A 157 -11.09 -5.30 10.84
C ILE A 157 -12.42 -4.77 10.32
N GLU A 158 -13.21 -5.61 9.65
CA GLU A 158 -14.51 -5.21 9.11
C GLU A 158 -15.52 -4.86 10.20
N LYS A 159 -15.45 -5.53 11.35
CA LYS A 159 -16.28 -5.19 12.51
C LYS A 159 -15.86 -3.88 13.19
N ALA A 160 -14.57 -3.53 13.12
CA ALA A 160 -14.05 -2.29 13.68
C ALA A 160 -14.31 -1.08 12.77
N LEU A 161 -14.11 -1.23 11.46
CA LEU A 161 -14.00 -0.13 10.51
C LEU A 161 -15.02 -0.19 9.36
N GLY A 162 -15.79 -1.27 9.25
CA GLY A 162 -16.63 -1.55 8.09
C GLY A 162 -15.86 -2.15 6.91
N LYS A 163 -16.48 -2.17 5.72
CA LYS A 163 -15.85 -2.69 4.51
C LYS A 163 -14.70 -1.78 4.04
N PRO A 164 -13.63 -2.34 3.45
CA PRO A 164 -12.53 -1.53 2.90
C PRO A 164 -13.01 -0.66 1.74
N ASN A 165 -12.34 0.47 1.52
CA ASN A 165 -12.58 1.32 0.34
C ASN A 165 -12.12 0.66 -0.96
N SER A 166 -11.06 -0.14 -0.90
CA SER A 166 -10.64 -0.99 -2.02
C SER A 166 -9.86 -2.21 -1.55
N VAL A 167 -9.81 -3.23 -2.38
CA VAL A 167 -8.97 -4.43 -2.16
C VAL A 167 -8.04 -4.58 -3.35
N LYS A 168 -6.74 -4.66 -3.09
CA LYS A 168 -5.70 -4.91 -4.11
C LYS A 168 -5.11 -6.31 -3.90
N VAL A 169 -4.52 -6.86 -4.95
CA VAL A 169 -3.84 -8.16 -4.94
C VAL A 169 -2.36 -7.95 -5.24
N ASN A 170 -1.49 -8.59 -4.48
CA ASN A 170 -0.06 -8.63 -4.72
C ASN A 170 0.45 -10.07 -4.51
N GLY A 171 0.66 -10.81 -5.60
CA GLY A 171 0.89 -12.25 -5.51
C GLY A 171 -0.30 -12.96 -4.87
N GLU A 172 -0.07 -13.70 -3.79
CA GLU A 172 -1.12 -14.37 -3.01
C GLU A 172 -1.67 -13.52 -1.86
N ASP A 173 -1.15 -12.30 -1.67
CA ASP A 173 -1.58 -11.41 -0.61
C ASP A 173 -2.74 -10.53 -1.06
N LYS A 174 -3.68 -10.28 -0.14
CA LYS A 174 -4.72 -9.27 -0.29
C LYS A 174 -4.38 -8.04 0.55
N ILE A 175 -4.51 -6.87 -0.06
CA ILE A 175 -4.29 -5.58 0.58
C ILE A 175 -5.63 -4.88 0.72
N TYR A 176 -6.12 -4.78 1.95
CA TYR A 176 -7.38 -4.12 2.29
C TYR A 176 -7.09 -2.67 2.63
N VAL A 177 -7.58 -1.75 1.80
CA VAL A 177 -7.27 -0.31 1.89
C VAL A 177 -8.44 0.43 2.51
N TYR A 178 -8.17 1.15 3.60
CA TYR A 178 -9.10 2.05 4.26
C TYR A 178 -8.60 3.48 4.09
N LYS A 179 -9.41 4.35 3.48
CA LYS A 179 -9.16 5.78 3.43
C LYS A 179 -9.40 6.35 4.83
N VAL A 180 -8.36 6.94 5.42
CA VAL A 180 -8.41 7.46 6.79
C VAL A 180 -8.83 8.93 6.77
N ASN A 181 -8.19 9.72 5.91
CA ASN A 181 -8.54 11.10 5.61
C ASN A 181 -8.07 11.45 4.17
N ASN A 182 -7.93 12.72 3.84
CA ASN A 182 -7.46 13.12 2.50
C ASN A 182 -5.96 12.86 2.28
N GLN A 183 -5.17 12.79 3.36
CA GLN A 183 -3.73 12.58 3.29
C GLN A 183 -3.36 11.09 3.36
N PHE A 184 -4.05 10.31 4.20
CA PHE A 184 -3.60 8.97 4.59
C PHE A 184 -4.59 7.85 4.24
N GLU A 185 -4.00 6.71 3.88
CA GLU A 185 -4.64 5.40 3.82
C GLU A 185 -4.03 4.48 4.90
N LEU A 186 -4.86 3.68 5.55
CA LEU A 186 -4.45 2.54 6.37
C LEU A 186 -4.68 1.27 5.57
N LYS A 187 -3.60 0.52 5.34
CA LYS A 187 -3.61 -0.72 4.56
C LYS A 187 -3.31 -1.91 5.45
N PHE A 188 -4.11 -2.96 5.33
CA PHE A 188 -3.88 -4.25 5.98
C PHE A 188 -3.46 -5.28 4.92
N ILE A 189 -2.26 -5.83 5.07
CA ILE A 189 -1.74 -6.85 4.16
C ILE A 189 -1.99 -8.22 4.80
N ILE A 190 -2.81 -9.04 4.15
CA ILE A 190 -3.24 -10.36 4.65
C ILE A 190 -2.84 -11.42 3.62
N PRO A 191 -1.82 -12.25 3.92
CA PRO A 191 -1.47 -13.38 3.09
C PRO A 191 -2.55 -14.45 3.11
N LYS A 192 -2.82 -15.03 1.94
CA LYS A 192 -3.76 -16.16 1.80
C LYS A 192 -3.40 -17.34 2.70
N SER A 193 -2.10 -17.59 2.90
CA SER A 193 -1.58 -18.70 3.71
C SER A 193 -1.95 -18.61 5.20
N THR A 194 -2.12 -17.40 5.74
CA THR A 194 -2.38 -17.19 7.16
C THR A 194 -3.81 -16.71 7.44
N GLY A 195 -4.41 -15.96 6.51
CA GLY A 195 -5.69 -15.29 6.72
C GLY A 195 -5.67 -14.22 7.81
N LYS A 196 -4.48 -13.82 8.29
CA LYS A 196 -4.27 -12.80 9.32
C LYS A 196 -3.34 -11.70 8.81
N VAL A 197 -3.38 -10.55 9.48
CA VAL A 197 -2.53 -9.41 9.10
C VAL A 197 -1.05 -9.78 9.27
N ASN A 198 -0.28 -9.68 8.19
CA ASN A 198 1.17 -9.82 8.24
C ASN A 198 1.81 -8.52 8.70
N HIS A 199 1.40 -7.42 8.08
CA HIS A 199 1.85 -6.06 8.40
C HIS A 199 0.78 -5.04 8.01
N ILE A 200 0.95 -3.83 8.52
CA ILE A 200 0.16 -2.67 8.10
C ILE A 200 1.05 -1.66 7.39
N SER A 201 0.42 -0.77 6.63
CA SER A 201 1.04 0.39 5.99
C SER A 201 0.15 1.61 6.22
N VAL A 202 0.73 2.66 6.81
CA VAL A 202 0.12 3.99 6.83
C VAL A 202 0.77 4.80 5.72
N PHE A 203 -0.01 5.06 4.69
CA PHE A 203 0.48 5.47 3.38
C PHE A 203 -0.09 6.83 3.00
N SER A 204 0.76 7.70 2.49
CA SER A 204 0.41 8.99 1.90
C SER A 204 0.46 8.89 0.37
N PRO A 205 -0.68 8.79 -0.33
CA PRO A 205 -0.69 8.65 -1.79
C PRO A 205 -0.05 9.83 -2.51
N GLU A 206 -0.30 11.05 -2.05
CA GLU A 206 0.20 12.27 -2.70
C GLU A 206 1.73 12.39 -2.63
N ASP A 207 2.32 12.02 -1.49
CA ASP A 207 3.78 12.09 -1.28
C ASP A 207 4.52 10.94 -1.98
N SER A 208 3.80 9.89 -2.40
CA SER A 208 4.37 8.77 -3.16
C SER A 208 4.61 9.11 -4.63
N ILE A 209 4.07 10.23 -5.12
CA ILE A 209 4.23 10.67 -6.50
C ILE A 209 5.50 11.54 -6.59
N ASN A 210 6.49 11.07 -7.35
CA ASN A 210 7.69 11.87 -7.61
C ASN A 210 7.36 13.06 -8.53
N LYS A 211 7.14 14.24 -7.95
CA LYS A 211 6.92 15.50 -8.71
C LYS A 211 8.20 16.10 -9.31
N MET A 212 9.35 15.46 -9.12
CA MET A 212 10.67 15.89 -9.62
C MET A 212 10.96 15.45 -11.07
N ALA A 213 9.95 15.02 -11.82
CA ALA A 213 10.03 14.80 -13.27
C ALA A 213 9.31 15.96 -13.96
N GLY A 214 10.06 17.05 -14.17
CA GLY A 214 9.69 18.20 -15.00
C GLY A 214 10.87 18.55 -15.90
#